data_AF-A0A661WJE6-F1
#
_entry.id   AF-A0A661WJE6-F1
#
_cell.length_a   1.000
_cell.length_b   1.000
_cell.length_c   1.000
_cell.angle_alpha   90.00
_cell.angle_beta   90.00
_cell.angle_gamma   90.00
#
_symmetry.space_group_name_H-M   'P 1'
#
loop_
_entity.id
_entity.type
_entity.pdbx_description
1 polymer ?
#
loop_
_entity_poly.entity_id
_entity_poly.type
_entity_poly.pdbx_seq_one_letter_code
_entity_poly.pdbx_strand_id
1 'polypeptide(L)'
;MIPSSFLPADYWQSLEINKYDTDFLLSYLFELETPTQTKELISALVVERVRFEQEMILEKRRGSGKIYLPKEKYKIGDELTFPALGWKKGKVLSLRIGKNPEVDEFEVMTVAMEDGNESLFAMGVDEHALNIENKVGDADGEVDLVAVMDSFGSALEEKLATALEAGDELVGIADHWFPRALLVDVNIGHLNLAEAILDMAEGEPLDTAELMKDIDMPEGDNPALTEFSLNYALQEDPRFDEVGSTGKILWCLERLEPEEVRDVPEMLRYTPMDLDRSTLTEEMLALEAKLDDELSKISVEEIPAKTATISLLYPHWRLGTFPISERVRSFFPSAYESPRIRFTFVDGASGKKMPAWVVKENSYVYGLKEWYEEKGLLPGSLIDIRHGKSAGEVIIQAQTHRSKRDWVRTVIAGTDGGLVFATLKHVINANFDDRMILAIPDPEAQDNAWEIAQKSEKQFDTIVRSVMQELTKLNSQGHVHAQELYSALNLLKRCPPAPLFSLLVTRPWAEHVGDLYFHLNDEATIKEEV
;
A
#
# COMPACT_ATOMS: atom_id res chain seq x y z
N MET A 1 30.53 13.47 -1.81
CA MET A 1 30.61 14.01 -3.18
C MET A 1 29.23 13.84 -3.76
N ILE A 2 28.52 14.93 -3.99
CA ILE A 2 27.19 14.90 -4.60
C ILE A 2 27.43 14.74 -6.11
N PRO A 3 26.82 13.74 -6.79
CA PRO A 3 26.93 13.63 -8.24
C PRO A 3 26.38 14.92 -8.84
N SER A 4 27.12 15.56 -9.74
CA SER A 4 26.67 16.75 -10.44
C SER A 4 25.60 16.35 -11.46
N SER A 5 24.37 16.13 -10.99
CA SER A 5 23.21 16.10 -11.86
C SER A 5 23.04 17.48 -12.49
N PHE A 6 22.78 17.52 -13.80
CA PHE A 6 22.53 18.76 -14.54
C PHE A 6 21.35 19.56 -13.95
N LEU A 7 20.40 18.87 -13.31
CA LEU A 7 19.25 19.43 -12.60
C LEU A 7 19.36 19.17 -11.08
N PRO A 8 19.07 20.16 -10.21
CA PRO A 8 19.15 19.99 -8.75
C PRO A 8 18.05 19.07 -8.21
N ALA A 9 18.29 18.46 -7.04
CA ALA A 9 17.32 17.59 -6.36
C ALA A 9 15.94 18.24 -6.16
N ASP A 10 15.92 19.53 -5.82
CA ASP A 10 14.69 20.30 -5.60
C ASP A 10 13.79 20.33 -6.85
N TYR A 11 14.37 20.28 -8.05
CA TYR A 11 13.62 20.25 -9.31
C TYR A 11 12.73 19.01 -9.39
N TRP A 12 13.29 17.83 -9.11
CA TRP A 12 12.59 16.56 -9.20
C TRP A 12 11.52 16.41 -8.11
N GLN A 13 11.78 16.95 -6.91
CA GLN A 13 10.78 16.96 -5.83
C GLN A 13 9.56 17.81 -6.18
N SER A 14 9.78 18.99 -6.76
CA SER A 14 8.70 19.91 -7.15
C SER A 14 8.15 19.69 -8.56
N LEU A 15 8.62 18.69 -9.29
CA LEU A 15 8.19 18.45 -10.67
C LEU A 15 6.68 18.17 -10.69
N GLU A 16 5.97 18.90 -11.54
CA GLU A 16 4.56 18.66 -11.88
C GLU A 16 4.50 18.18 -13.33
N ILE A 17 3.75 17.10 -13.55
CA ILE A 17 3.52 16.55 -14.88
C ILE A 17 2.50 17.44 -15.59
N ASN A 18 2.86 17.97 -16.75
CA ASN A 18 2.00 18.87 -17.52
C ASN A 18 1.67 18.28 -18.90
N LYS A 19 0.84 19.01 -19.66
CA LYS A 19 0.38 18.55 -20.97
C LYS A 19 1.52 18.25 -21.97
N TYR A 20 2.63 18.99 -21.91
CA TYR A 20 3.76 18.71 -22.78
C TYR A 20 4.36 17.33 -22.51
N ASP A 21 4.40 16.91 -21.24
CA ASP A 21 4.89 15.59 -20.85
C ASP A 21 3.97 14.47 -21.37
N THR A 22 2.66 14.65 -21.20
CA THR A 22 1.68 13.67 -21.65
C THR A 22 1.65 13.57 -23.17
N ASP A 23 1.73 14.70 -23.89
CA ASP A 23 1.79 14.73 -25.36
C ASP A 23 3.07 14.07 -25.90
N PHE A 24 4.21 14.25 -25.20
CA PHE A 24 5.45 13.55 -25.50
C PHE A 24 5.30 12.04 -25.31
N LEU A 25 4.78 11.59 -24.17
CA LEU A 25 4.61 10.16 -23.89
C LEU A 25 3.61 9.49 -24.83
N LEU A 26 2.55 10.21 -25.21
CA LEU A 26 1.62 9.76 -26.24
C LEU A 26 2.35 9.51 -27.56
N SER A 27 3.14 10.48 -28.02
CA SER A 27 3.94 10.38 -29.25
C SER A 27 4.96 9.23 -29.16
N TYR A 28 5.63 9.10 -28.02
CA TYR A 28 6.59 8.04 -27.75
C TYR A 28 5.95 6.65 -27.84
N LEU A 29 4.77 6.46 -27.24
CA LEU A 29 4.02 5.21 -27.31
C LEU A 29 3.46 4.91 -28.70
N PHE A 30 3.06 5.94 -29.45
CA PHE A 30 2.66 5.79 -30.86
C PHE A 30 3.82 5.27 -31.72
N GLU A 31 5.04 5.76 -31.49
CA GLU A 31 6.22 5.30 -32.23
C GLU A 31 6.68 3.90 -31.79
N LEU A 32 6.56 3.60 -30.50
CA LEU A 32 7.00 2.32 -29.94
C LEU A 32 6.04 1.17 -30.28
N GLU A 33 4.74 1.48 -30.45
CA GLU A 33 3.67 0.51 -30.74
C GLU A 33 3.59 -0.66 -29.74
N THR A 34 4.14 -0.51 -28.53
CA THR A 34 4.04 -1.51 -27.46
C THR A 34 3.53 -0.89 -26.15
N PRO A 35 2.61 -1.56 -25.44
CA PRO A 35 2.24 -1.19 -24.07
C PRO A 35 3.47 -1.13 -23.17
N THR A 36 3.60 -0.07 -22.38
CA THR A 36 4.83 0.23 -21.63
C THR A 36 4.51 0.54 -20.17
N GLN A 37 5.38 0.10 -19.25
CA GLN A 37 5.16 0.30 -17.82
C GLN A 37 5.37 1.75 -17.38
N THR A 38 4.68 2.19 -16.31
CA THR A 38 4.85 3.55 -15.75
C THR A 38 6.32 3.87 -15.44
N LYS A 39 7.07 2.91 -14.88
CA LYS A 39 8.50 3.06 -14.58
C LYS A 39 9.37 3.31 -15.82
N GLU A 40 9.06 2.62 -16.92
CA GLU A 40 9.76 2.79 -18.19
C GLU A 40 9.39 4.12 -18.86
N LEU A 41 8.12 4.53 -18.77
CA LEU A 41 7.68 5.85 -19.22
C LEU A 41 8.30 6.99 -18.44
N ILE A 42 8.44 6.86 -17.11
CA ILE A 42 9.20 7.82 -16.30
C ILE A 42 10.64 7.91 -16.77
N SER A 43 11.27 6.77 -17.07
CA SER A 43 12.65 6.77 -17.55
C SER A 43 12.77 7.54 -18.87
N ALA A 44 11.84 7.34 -19.80
CA ALA A 44 11.77 8.11 -21.05
C ALA A 44 11.49 9.60 -20.81
N LEU A 45 10.58 9.92 -19.89
CA LEU A 45 10.22 11.29 -19.55
C LEU A 45 11.38 12.06 -18.90
N VAL A 46 12.14 11.42 -18.01
CA VAL A 46 13.32 12.02 -17.36
C VAL A 46 14.36 12.37 -18.43
N VAL A 47 14.62 11.48 -19.38
CA VAL A 47 15.53 11.76 -20.50
C VAL A 47 15.04 12.95 -21.32
N GLU A 48 13.75 13.00 -21.63
CA GLU A 48 13.16 14.09 -22.41
C GLU A 48 13.25 15.43 -21.66
N ARG A 49 12.94 15.44 -20.37
CA ARG A 49 13.02 16.64 -19.52
C ARG A 49 14.43 17.21 -19.49
N VAL A 50 15.43 16.34 -19.39
CA VAL A 50 16.83 16.75 -19.42
C VAL A 50 17.19 17.34 -20.78
N ARG A 51 16.78 16.70 -21.88
CA ARG A 51 16.98 17.21 -23.25
C ARG A 51 16.35 18.59 -23.43
N PHE A 52 15.08 18.73 -23.05
CA PHE A 52 14.34 19.98 -23.16
C PHE A 52 15.00 21.13 -22.39
N GLU A 53 15.43 20.89 -21.15
CA GLU A 53 16.13 21.90 -20.35
C GLU A 53 17.50 22.28 -20.96
N GLN A 54 18.22 21.31 -21.51
CA GLN A 54 19.47 21.57 -22.23
C GLN A 54 19.25 22.46 -23.46
N GLU A 55 18.22 22.16 -24.26
CA GLU A 55 17.86 22.96 -25.43
C GLU A 55 17.45 24.38 -25.04
N MET A 56 16.63 24.55 -23.99
CA MET A 56 16.25 25.86 -23.47
C MET A 56 17.45 26.69 -23.00
N ILE A 57 18.45 26.05 -22.38
CA ILE A 57 19.71 26.71 -22.00
C ILE A 57 20.52 27.09 -23.25
N LEU A 58 20.58 26.23 -24.27
CA LEU A 58 21.28 26.49 -25.52
C LEU A 58 20.62 27.59 -26.37
N GLU A 59 19.28 27.67 -26.39
CA GLU A 59 18.55 28.74 -27.08
C GLU A 59 18.75 30.09 -26.37
N LYS A 60 18.70 30.11 -25.04
CA LYS A 60 19.06 31.30 -24.24
C LYS A 60 20.49 31.76 -24.53
N ARG A 61 21.42 30.83 -24.83
CA ARG A 61 22.79 31.15 -25.28
C ARG A 61 22.83 31.71 -26.71
N ARG A 62 22.07 31.16 -27.66
CA ARG A 62 22.08 31.59 -29.08
C ARG A 62 21.51 33.00 -29.30
N GLY A 63 20.57 33.45 -28.46
CA GLY A 63 19.97 34.79 -28.54
C GLY A 63 20.72 35.90 -27.78
N SER A 64 21.96 35.67 -27.36
CA SER A 64 22.68 36.51 -26.39
C SER A 64 23.84 37.28 -27.03
N GLY A 65 23.98 38.57 -26.71
CA GLY A 65 25.10 39.43 -27.11
C GLY A 65 26.45 38.93 -26.55
N LYS A 66 27.48 39.78 -26.53
CA LYS A 66 28.81 39.36 -26.04
C LYS A 66 28.72 38.91 -24.58
N ILE A 67 29.26 37.75 -24.24
CA ILE A 67 29.30 37.27 -22.85
C ILE A 67 30.26 38.16 -22.05
N TYR A 68 29.83 38.60 -20.86
CA TYR A 68 30.68 39.36 -19.96
C TYR A 68 31.70 38.45 -19.25
N LEU A 69 32.98 38.76 -19.45
CA LEU A 69 34.14 38.19 -18.78
C LEU A 69 35.01 39.34 -18.24
N PRO A 70 35.32 39.39 -16.94
CA PRO A 70 36.12 40.49 -16.35
C PRO A 70 37.49 40.74 -17.00
N LYS A 71 38.12 39.76 -17.64
CA LYS A 71 39.40 39.91 -18.38
C LYS A 71 39.25 40.73 -19.67
N GLU A 72 38.06 40.75 -20.25
CA GLU A 72 37.84 41.42 -21.53
C GLU A 72 37.62 42.92 -21.35
N LYS A 73 37.63 43.65 -22.46
CA LYS A 73 37.33 45.08 -22.49
C LYS A 73 36.12 45.37 -23.37
N TYR A 74 35.18 46.13 -22.81
CA TYR A 74 33.91 46.48 -23.45
C TYR A 74 33.83 47.98 -23.73
N LYS A 75 33.00 48.36 -24.71
CA LYS A 75 32.79 49.76 -25.12
C LYS A 75 31.39 50.24 -24.76
N ILE A 76 31.25 51.54 -24.59
CA ILE A 76 29.94 52.19 -24.43
C ILE A 76 29.06 51.82 -25.63
N GLY A 77 27.87 51.28 -25.34
CA GLY A 77 26.92 50.80 -26.33
C GLY A 77 26.95 49.29 -26.60
N ASP A 78 27.94 48.54 -26.09
CA ASP A 78 27.95 47.07 -26.20
C ASP A 78 26.78 46.46 -25.41
N GLU A 79 26.14 45.44 -25.98
CA GLU A 79 25.15 44.60 -25.31
C GLU A 79 25.81 43.34 -24.78
N LEU A 80 25.74 43.16 -23.45
CA LEU A 80 26.41 42.11 -22.72
C LEU A 80 25.41 41.18 -22.05
N THR A 81 25.80 39.92 -21.90
CA THR A 81 25.06 38.93 -21.12
C THR A 81 25.89 38.42 -19.95
N PHE A 82 25.22 38.23 -18.81
CA PHE A 82 25.87 37.94 -17.52
C PHE A 82 25.51 36.54 -17.02
N PRO A 83 26.31 35.50 -17.29
CA PRO A 83 26.00 34.12 -16.89
C PRO A 83 25.84 33.95 -15.37
N ALA A 84 26.70 34.61 -14.58
CA ALA A 84 26.66 34.57 -13.11
C ALA A 84 25.40 35.22 -12.51
N LEU A 85 24.64 35.96 -13.31
CA LEU A 85 23.38 36.61 -12.92
C LEU A 85 22.17 35.97 -13.61
N GLY A 86 22.26 34.69 -13.98
CA GLY A 86 21.15 33.97 -14.62
C GLY A 86 20.91 34.41 -16.06
N TRP A 87 21.96 34.75 -16.80
CA TRP A 87 21.91 35.17 -18.21
C TRP A 87 21.13 36.47 -18.49
N LYS A 88 20.96 37.33 -17.49
CA LYS A 88 20.42 38.69 -17.69
C LYS A 88 21.21 39.45 -18.73
N LYS A 89 20.54 40.28 -19.54
CA LYS A 89 21.19 41.18 -20.51
C LYS A 89 21.32 42.58 -19.93
N GLY A 90 22.31 43.32 -20.44
CA GLY A 90 22.48 44.73 -20.11
C GLY A 90 23.33 45.47 -21.15
N LYS A 91 23.17 46.79 -21.19
CA LYS A 91 23.89 47.67 -22.12
C LYS A 91 24.87 48.57 -21.40
N VAL A 92 26.10 48.65 -21.90
CA VAL A 92 27.16 49.48 -21.32
C VAL A 92 26.85 50.96 -21.55
N LEU A 93 26.66 51.71 -20.46
CA LEU A 93 26.34 53.15 -20.47
C LEU A 93 27.58 54.04 -20.36
N SER A 94 28.52 53.70 -19.47
CA SER A 94 29.71 54.51 -19.23
C SER A 94 30.88 53.67 -18.70
N LEU A 95 32.09 54.19 -18.85
CA LEU A 95 33.34 53.58 -18.41
C LEU A 95 34.11 54.55 -17.51
N ARG A 96 34.70 54.05 -16.44
CA ARG A 96 35.57 54.83 -15.54
C ARG A 96 36.76 54.00 -15.08
N ILE A 97 37.86 54.64 -14.72
CA ILE A 97 39.03 53.95 -14.15
C ILE A 97 38.70 53.49 -12.73
N GLY A 98 38.91 52.20 -12.46
CA GLY A 98 38.80 51.61 -11.14
C GLY A 98 39.96 52.04 -10.25
N LYS A 99 39.68 52.24 -8.96
CA LYS A 99 40.72 52.47 -7.95
C LYS A 99 40.60 51.40 -6.88
N ASN A 100 41.52 50.46 -6.87
CA ASN A 100 41.71 49.52 -5.77
C ASN A 100 43.19 49.51 -5.38
N PRO A 101 43.54 49.73 -4.10
CA PRO A 101 44.92 49.65 -3.63
C PRO A 101 45.58 48.27 -3.79
N GLU A 102 44.79 47.20 -3.94
CA GLU A 102 45.27 45.80 -3.92
C GLU A 102 45.28 45.13 -5.31
N VAL A 103 44.78 45.78 -6.36
CA VAL A 103 44.68 45.21 -7.73
C VAL A 103 45.22 46.22 -8.74
N ASP A 104 46.00 45.76 -9.72
CA ASP A 104 46.55 46.57 -10.82
C ASP A 104 45.43 47.25 -11.64
N GLU A 105 45.79 48.24 -12.47
CA GLU A 105 44.86 49.11 -13.21
C GLU A 105 43.71 48.36 -13.92
N PHE A 106 42.49 48.47 -13.39
CA PHE A 106 41.28 47.93 -14.01
C PHE A 106 40.25 49.04 -14.30
N GLU A 107 39.32 48.78 -15.21
CA GLU A 107 38.24 49.70 -15.57
C GLU A 107 36.91 49.20 -14.98
N VAL A 108 35.98 50.10 -14.70
CA VAL A 108 34.63 49.78 -14.23
C VAL A 108 33.64 50.32 -15.23
N MET A 109 32.75 49.45 -15.69
CA MET A 109 31.63 49.80 -16.56
C MET A 109 30.33 49.90 -15.77
N THR A 110 29.51 50.89 -16.10
CA THR A 110 28.11 50.97 -15.66
C THR A 110 27.23 50.36 -16.72
N VAL A 111 26.40 49.39 -16.35
CA VAL A 111 25.53 48.64 -17.25
C VAL A 111 24.08 48.85 -16.84
N ALA A 112 23.25 49.29 -17.77
CA ALA A 112 21.80 49.27 -17.61
C ALA A 112 21.29 47.85 -17.85
N MET A 113 20.78 47.23 -16.80
CA MET A 113 20.22 45.88 -16.85
C MET A 113 18.78 45.91 -17.39
N GLU A 114 18.29 44.81 -17.94
CA GLU A 114 16.92 44.68 -18.44
C GLU A 114 15.83 44.96 -17.38
N ASP A 115 16.15 44.80 -16.08
CA ASP A 115 15.25 45.12 -14.97
C ASP A 115 15.20 46.63 -14.63
N GLY A 116 15.86 47.47 -15.43
CA GLY A 116 15.89 48.92 -15.29
C GLY A 116 16.90 49.44 -14.27
N ASN A 117 17.60 48.55 -13.55
CA ASN A 117 18.62 48.95 -12.60
C ASN A 117 19.98 49.14 -13.27
N GLU A 118 20.76 50.08 -12.75
CA GLU A 118 22.16 50.25 -13.13
C GLU A 118 23.05 49.43 -12.20
N SER A 119 23.92 48.59 -12.79
CA SER A 119 24.89 47.77 -12.06
C SER A 119 26.31 48.06 -12.54
N LEU A 120 27.27 47.95 -11.62
CA LEU A 120 28.68 48.23 -11.88
C LEU A 120 29.46 46.92 -12.01
N PHE A 121 30.26 46.81 -13.06
CA PHE A 121 31.05 45.62 -13.37
C PHE A 121 32.49 45.99 -13.70
N ALA A 122 33.46 45.18 -13.25
CA ALA A 122 34.88 45.42 -13.53
C ALA A 122 35.30 44.82 -14.88
N MET A 123 36.25 45.43 -15.58
CA MET A 123 36.79 44.92 -16.84
C MET A 123 38.29 45.20 -16.93
N GLY A 124 39.01 44.35 -17.66
CA GLY A 124 40.49 44.32 -17.66
C GLY A 124 41.11 43.73 -16.38
N VAL A 125 40.40 42.87 -15.66
CA VAL A 125 40.94 42.13 -14.52
C VAL A 125 41.36 40.75 -15.01
N ASP A 126 42.66 40.45 -15.11
CA ASP A 126 43.15 39.18 -15.69
C ASP A 126 42.88 37.98 -14.78
N GLU A 127 43.08 38.12 -13.46
CA GLU A 127 42.83 37.07 -12.47
C GLU A 127 41.47 37.28 -11.78
N HIS A 128 40.43 36.61 -12.28
CA HIS A 128 39.10 36.62 -11.67
C HIS A 128 38.43 35.25 -11.80
N ALA A 129 37.68 34.82 -10.78
CA ALA A 129 36.95 33.55 -10.80
C ALA A 129 35.92 33.42 -11.95
N LEU A 130 35.55 34.53 -12.57
CA LEU A 130 34.61 34.61 -13.70
C LEU A 130 35.30 34.68 -15.08
N ASN A 131 36.65 34.68 -15.13
CA ASN A 131 37.43 34.70 -16.38
C ASN A 131 37.68 33.33 -16.99
N ILE A 132 37.35 32.30 -16.22
CA ILE A 132 37.18 30.96 -16.74
C ILE A 132 36.03 31.09 -17.72
N GLU A 133 36.32 30.96 -19.02
CA GLU A 133 35.27 30.55 -19.94
C GLU A 133 34.73 29.27 -19.31
N ASN A 134 33.55 29.32 -18.70
CA ASN A 134 32.74 28.14 -18.59
C ASN A 134 32.37 27.77 -20.03
N LYS A 135 33.35 27.29 -20.81
CA LYS A 135 33.17 26.05 -21.53
C LYS A 135 32.75 25.05 -20.47
N VAL A 136 31.46 25.10 -20.13
CA VAL A 136 30.73 23.85 -19.98
C VAL A 136 31.14 23.13 -21.25
N GLY A 137 31.98 22.12 -21.10
CA GLY A 137 32.35 21.27 -22.21
C GLY A 137 31.07 20.85 -22.93
N ASP A 138 31.21 20.27 -24.09
CA ASP A 138 30.95 18.84 -24.29
C ASP A 138 31.07 17.90 -23.05
N ALA A 139 30.75 18.36 -21.83
CA ALA A 139 30.16 17.48 -20.85
C ALA A 139 28.72 17.35 -21.33
N ASP A 140 28.49 16.29 -22.11
CA ASP A 140 27.35 15.43 -21.87
C ASP A 140 27.21 15.34 -20.34
N GLY A 141 26.42 16.23 -19.76
CA GLY A 141 25.95 16.07 -18.40
C GLY A 141 24.96 14.95 -18.48
N GLU A 142 25.44 13.72 -18.68
CA GLU A 142 24.66 12.51 -18.54
C GLU A 142 24.03 12.62 -17.15
N VAL A 143 22.74 12.89 -17.14
CA VAL A 143 21.97 12.77 -15.93
C VAL A 143 22.07 11.32 -15.55
N ASP A 144 22.57 11.08 -14.34
CA ASP A 144 22.59 9.75 -13.75
C ASP A 144 21.14 9.34 -13.50
N LEU A 145 20.52 8.76 -14.54
CA LEU A 145 19.16 8.24 -14.53
C LEU A 145 18.96 7.29 -13.35
N VAL A 146 19.98 6.49 -13.03
CA VAL A 146 19.94 5.55 -11.91
C VAL A 146 19.80 6.34 -10.60
N ALA A 147 20.62 7.37 -10.38
CA ALA A 147 20.53 8.19 -9.18
C ALA A 147 19.19 8.93 -9.03
N VAL A 148 18.60 9.41 -10.14
CA VAL A 148 17.28 10.07 -10.13
C VAL A 148 16.18 9.06 -9.83
N MET A 149 16.19 7.90 -10.49
CA MET A 149 15.20 6.84 -10.27
C MET A 149 15.26 6.26 -8.87
N ASP A 150 16.47 6.04 -8.32
CA ASP A 150 16.66 5.54 -6.96
C ASP A 150 16.17 6.54 -5.89
N SER A 151 16.31 7.84 -6.15
CA SER A 151 15.99 8.88 -5.16
C SER A 151 14.55 9.41 -5.27
N PHE A 152 14.00 9.45 -6.49
CA PHE A 152 12.73 10.12 -6.79
C PHE A 152 11.74 9.27 -7.58
N GLY A 153 12.13 8.08 -8.06
CA GLY A 153 11.34 7.25 -8.98
C GLY A 153 9.92 6.99 -8.50
N SER A 154 9.75 6.50 -7.27
CA SER A 154 8.42 6.18 -6.73
C SER A 154 7.47 7.39 -6.66
N ALA A 155 7.98 8.56 -6.24
CA ALA A 155 7.16 9.77 -6.18
C ALA A 155 6.83 10.33 -7.58
N LEU A 156 7.72 10.12 -8.56
CA LEU A 156 7.49 10.51 -9.94
C LEU A 156 6.50 9.56 -10.64
N GLU A 157 6.59 8.25 -10.39
CA GLU A 157 5.65 7.24 -10.88
C GLU A 157 4.22 7.56 -10.45
N GLU A 158 3.99 7.88 -9.18
CA GLU A 158 2.67 8.25 -8.66
C GLU A 158 2.11 9.52 -9.34
N LYS A 159 2.95 10.54 -9.50
CA LYS A 159 2.57 11.78 -10.20
C LYS A 159 2.25 11.55 -11.67
N LEU A 160 3.02 10.69 -12.36
CA LEU A 160 2.78 10.38 -13.76
C LEU A 160 1.51 9.55 -13.92
N ALA A 161 1.32 8.48 -13.15
CA ALA A 161 0.11 7.67 -13.20
C ALA A 161 -1.14 8.55 -13.03
N THR A 162 -1.16 9.41 -12.02
CA THR A 162 -2.25 10.37 -11.78
C THR A 162 -2.50 11.28 -12.99
N ALA A 163 -1.43 11.77 -13.63
CA ALA A 163 -1.56 12.66 -14.79
C ALA A 163 -2.04 11.94 -16.05
N LEU A 164 -1.62 10.69 -16.25
CA LEU A 164 -2.06 9.86 -17.38
C LEU A 164 -3.52 9.41 -17.22
N GLU A 165 -3.95 9.03 -16.01
CA GLU A 165 -5.35 8.70 -15.70
C GLU A 165 -6.31 9.87 -15.92
N ALA A 166 -5.84 11.10 -15.72
CA ALA A 166 -6.63 12.31 -15.95
C ALA A 166 -6.84 12.62 -17.45
N GLY A 167 -6.04 12.03 -18.34
CA GLY A 167 -6.16 12.16 -19.80
C GLY A 167 -7.10 11.11 -20.42
N ASP A 168 -7.56 11.36 -21.65
CA ASP A 168 -8.42 10.42 -22.40
C ASP A 168 -7.71 9.70 -23.56
N GLU A 169 -6.53 10.18 -23.95
CA GLU A 169 -5.76 9.69 -25.10
C GLU A 169 -4.98 8.40 -24.81
N LEU A 170 -4.57 8.20 -23.56
CA LEU A 170 -3.89 6.99 -23.08
C LEU A 170 -4.85 6.17 -22.21
N VAL A 171 -4.74 4.85 -22.30
CA VAL A 171 -5.44 3.90 -21.44
C VAL A 171 -4.42 3.11 -20.62
N GLY A 172 -4.75 2.82 -19.37
CA GLY A 172 -3.91 2.09 -18.43
C GLY A 172 -4.55 0.77 -18.00
N ILE A 173 -3.75 -0.28 -17.85
CA ILE A 173 -4.14 -1.57 -17.26
C ILE A 173 -2.94 -2.16 -16.54
N ALA A 174 -3.08 -2.52 -15.26
CA ALA A 174 -2.07 -3.25 -14.49
C ALA A 174 -0.66 -2.64 -14.66
N ASP A 175 -0.57 -1.32 -14.48
CA ASP A 175 0.66 -0.51 -14.61
C ASP A 175 1.24 -0.39 -16.03
N HIS A 176 0.50 -0.79 -17.09
CA HIS A 176 0.89 -0.60 -18.49
C HIS A 176 0.00 0.41 -19.20
N TRP A 177 0.62 1.28 -20.01
CA TRP A 177 -0.04 2.36 -20.71
C TRP A 177 0.06 2.21 -22.23
N PHE A 178 -1.01 2.59 -22.93
CA PHE A 178 -1.04 2.52 -24.39
C PHE A 178 -2.00 3.55 -25.05
N PRO A 179 -1.76 3.99 -26.30
CA PRO A 179 -2.64 4.91 -27.01
C PRO A 179 -3.99 4.29 -27.36
N ARG A 180 -5.07 4.95 -26.94
CA ARG A 180 -6.45 4.50 -27.19
C ARG A 180 -6.74 4.34 -28.69
N ALA A 181 -6.17 5.21 -29.53
CA ALA A 181 -6.41 5.20 -30.97
C ALA A 181 -5.83 3.98 -31.70
N LEU A 182 -4.92 3.23 -31.06
CA LEU A 182 -4.27 2.06 -31.64
C LEU A 182 -4.91 0.74 -31.18
N LEU A 183 -5.90 0.77 -30.28
CA LEU A 183 -6.55 -0.43 -29.78
C LEU A 183 -7.27 -1.21 -30.89
N VAL A 184 -7.19 -2.53 -30.81
CA VAL A 184 -7.95 -3.45 -31.66
C VAL A 184 -9.42 -3.44 -31.21
N ASP A 185 -10.34 -3.49 -32.17
CA ASP A 185 -11.77 -3.50 -31.87
C ASP A 185 -12.19 -4.82 -31.20
N VAL A 186 -12.59 -4.72 -29.92
CA VAL A 186 -13.13 -5.84 -29.16
C VAL A 186 -14.63 -5.67 -29.00
N ASN A 187 -15.40 -6.51 -29.68
CA ASN A 187 -16.85 -6.46 -29.64
C ASN A 187 -17.43 -7.40 -28.57
N ILE A 188 -18.75 -7.27 -28.34
CA ILE A 188 -19.49 -8.09 -27.37
C ILE A 188 -19.42 -9.60 -27.64
N GLY A 189 -19.21 -10.02 -28.89
CA GLY A 189 -19.03 -11.42 -29.26
C GLY A 189 -17.75 -12.00 -28.66
N HIS A 190 -16.64 -11.27 -28.72
CA HIS A 190 -15.38 -11.67 -28.08
C HIS A 190 -15.54 -11.78 -26.56
N LEU A 191 -16.22 -10.81 -25.93
CA LEU A 191 -16.48 -10.84 -24.49
C LEU A 191 -17.37 -12.02 -24.09
N ASN A 192 -18.40 -12.35 -24.88
CA ASN A 192 -19.23 -13.53 -24.61
C ASN A 192 -18.47 -14.85 -24.74
N LEU A 193 -17.49 -14.92 -25.65
CA LEU A 193 -16.60 -16.08 -25.74
C LEU A 193 -15.67 -16.16 -24.53
N ALA A 194 -15.08 -15.04 -24.11
CA ALA A 194 -14.27 -14.98 -22.89
C ALA A 194 -15.07 -15.42 -21.65
N GLU A 195 -16.32 -14.96 -21.51
CA GLU A 195 -17.22 -15.40 -20.43
C GLU A 195 -17.45 -16.92 -20.48
N ALA A 196 -17.72 -17.49 -21.66
CA ALA A 196 -17.93 -18.92 -21.78
C ALA A 196 -16.69 -19.74 -21.41
N ILE A 197 -15.49 -19.28 -21.79
CA ILE A 197 -14.23 -19.92 -21.45
C ILE A 197 -14.00 -19.89 -19.93
N LEU A 198 -14.20 -18.73 -19.29
CA LEU A 198 -14.07 -18.60 -17.83
C LEU A 198 -15.14 -19.38 -17.07
N ASP A 199 -16.36 -19.49 -17.61
CA ASP A 199 -17.41 -20.31 -17.01
C ASP A 199 -17.03 -21.80 -17.02
N MET A 200 -16.39 -22.26 -18.09
CA MET A 200 -15.83 -23.63 -18.18
C MET A 200 -14.65 -23.87 -17.22
N ALA A 201 -13.97 -22.80 -16.76
CA ALA A 201 -12.91 -22.88 -15.77
C ALA A 201 -13.44 -22.94 -14.32
N GLU A 202 -14.76 -22.86 -14.11
CA GLU A 202 -15.43 -23.03 -12.81
C GLU A 202 -14.86 -22.15 -11.67
N GLY A 203 -14.43 -20.93 -12.00
CA GLY A 203 -13.89 -19.96 -11.02
C GLY A 203 -12.38 -20.00 -10.84
N GLU A 204 -11.66 -20.86 -11.56
CA GLU A 204 -10.21 -20.73 -11.71
C GLU A 204 -9.90 -19.61 -12.71
N PRO A 205 -9.10 -18.60 -12.33
CA PRO A 205 -8.83 -17.49 -13.22
C PRO A 205 -7.78 -17.87 -14.27
N LEU A 206 -7.93 -17.28 -15.45
CA LEU A 206 -7.09 -17.56 -16.61
C LEU A 206 -6.31 -16.31 -17.02
N ASP A 207 -5.12 -16.51 -17.58
CA ASP A 207 -4.41 -15.41 -18.22
C ASP A 207 -5.01 -15.10 -19.60
N THR A 208 -4.75 -13.90 -20.09
CA THR A 208 -5.32 -13.39 -21.35
C THR A 208 -4.84 -14.19 -22.55
N ALA A 209 -3.60 -14.66 -22.53
CA ALA A 209 -3.05 -15.50 -23.58
C ALA A 209 -3.76 -16.86 -23.67
N GLU A 210 -4.25 -17.40 -22.55
CA GLU A 210 -5.11 -18.59 -22.52
C GLU A 210 -6.49 -18.31 -23.11
N LEU A 211 -7.12 -17.19 -22.75
CA LEU A 211 -8.42 -16.79 -23.32
C LEU A 211 -8.34 -16.62 -24.85
N MET A 212 -7.26 -16.00 -25.34
CA MET A 212 -7.07 -15.72 -26.77
C MET A 212 -6.94 -16.98 -27.65
N LYS A 213 -6.68 -18.16 -27.08
CA LYS A 213 -6.57 -19.40 -27.89
C LYS A 213 -7.88 -19.80 -28.55
N ASP A 214 -9.00 -19.50 -27.89
CA ASP A 214 -10.34 -19.91 -28.31
C ASP A 214 -11.21 -18.71 -28.75
N ILE A 215 -10.70 -17.48 -28.61
CA ILE A 215 -11.33 -16.25 -29.12
C ILE A 215 -10.74 -15.92 -30.49
N ASP A 216 -11.60 -15.85 -31.51
CA ASP A 216 -11.21 -15.45 -32.87
C ASP A 216 -10.97 -13.93 -32.92
N MET A 217 -9.82 -13.49 -32.43
CA MET A 217 -9.40 -12.09 -32.46
C MET A 217 -8.92 -11.71 -33.87
N PRO A 218 -9.14 -10.45 -34.32
CA PRO A 218 -8.58 -9.98 -35.57
C PRO A 218 -7.06 -10.21 -35.60
N GLU A 219 -6.56 -10.92 -36.62
CA GLU A 219 -5.13 -11.11 -36.82
C GLU A 219 -4.47 -9.73 -37.05
N GLY A 220 -3.75 -9.24 -36.05
CA GLY A 220 -2.93 -8.05 -36.12
C GLY A 220 -1.45 -8.41 -36.19
N ASP A 221 -0.62 -7.51 -36.73
CA ASP A 221 0.83 -7.72 -36.84
C ASP A 221 1.54 -7.77 -35.46
N ASN A 222 0.89 -7.28 -34.39
CA ASN A 222 1.44 -7.23 -33.04
C ASN A 222 0.55 -7.97 -32.01
N PRO A 223 0.93 -9.18 -31.57
CA PRO A 223 0.18 -9.95 -30.57
C PRO A 223 0.00 -9.24 -29.22
N ALA A 224 0.99 -8.45 -28.79
CA ALA A 224 0.93 -7.73 -27.52
C ALA A 224 -0.15 -6.64 -27.53
N LEU A 225 -0.41 -6.06 -28.71
CA LEU A 225 -1.50 -5.10 -28.89
C LEU A 225 -2.87 -5.77 -28.75
N THR A 226 -3.04 -6.93 -29.36
CA THR A 226 -4.29 -7.70 -29.29
C THR A 226 -4.58 -8.14 -27.86
N GLU A 227 -3.56 -8.61 -27.14
CA GLU A 227 -3.65 -8.99 -25.73
C GLU A 227 -4.03 -7.78 -24.84
N PHE A 228 -3.33 -6.65 -25.02
CA PHE A 228 -3.65 -5.41 -24.30
C PHE A 228 -5.07 -4.92 -24.58
N SER A 229 -5.51 -4.98 -25.85
CA SER A 229 -6.87 -4.56 -26.24
C SER A 229 -7.94 -5.46 -25.62
N LEU A 230 -7.70 -6.77 -25.54
CA LEU A 230 -8.61 -7.69 -24.86
C LEU A 230 -8.63 -7.44 -23.35
N ASN A 231 -7.48 -7.24 -22.72
CA ASN A 231 -7.41 -6.85 -21.31
C ASN A 231 -8.22 -5.59 -21.03
N TYR A 232 -8.09 -4.58 -21.90
CA TYR A 232 -8.81 -3.32 -21.73
C TYR A 232 -10.32 -3.55 -21.77
N ALA A 233 -10.77 -4.32 -22.77
CA ALA A 233 -12.18 -4.60 -22.97
C ALA A 233 -12.78 -5.46 -21.84
N LEU A 234 -12.00 -6.38 -21.26
CA LEU A 234 -12.41 -7.16 -20.09
C LEU A 234 -12.51 -6.28 -18.84
N GLN A 235 -11.55 -5.37 -18.61
CA GLN A 235 -11.57 -4.43 -17.49
C GLN A 235 -12.78 -3.50 -17.50
N GLU A 236 -13.19 -3.05 -18.68
CA GLU A 236 -14.33 -2.14 -18.85
C GLU A 236 -15.70 -2.85 -18.72
N ASP A 237 -15.73 -4.19 -18.74
CA ASP A 237 -16.97 -4.98 -18.63
C ASP A 237 -17.11 -5.58 -17.21
N PRO A 238 -18.17 -5.20 -16.46
CA PRO A 238 -18.31 -5.56 -15.05
C PRO A 238 -18.52 -7.06 -14.79
N ARG A 239 -18.69 -7.90 -15.82
CA ARG A 239 -18.76 -9.37 -15.64
C ARG A 239 -17.42 -9.96 -15.23
N PHE A 240 -16.33 -9.30 -15.60
CA PHE A 240 -14.98 -9.78 -15.40
C PHE A 240 -14.32 -9.03 -14.25
N ASP A 241 -13.54 -9.76 -13.45
CA ASP A 241 -12.68 -9.17 -12.42
C ASP A 241 -11.23 -9.55 -12.72
N GLU A 242 -10.33 -8.58 -12.56
CA GLU A 242 -8.90 -8.80 -12.65
C GLU A 242 -8.40 -9.17 -11.25
N VAL A 243 -7.83 -10.36 -11.10
CA VAL A 243 -7.55 -10.97 -9.80
C VAL A 243 -6.08 -11.39 -9.66
N GLY A 244 -5.22 -10.90 -10.55
CA GLY A 244 -3.81 -11.19 -10.59
C GLY A 244 -2.99 -10.46 -9.53
N SER A 245 -1.84 -11.02 -9.19
CA SER A 245 -0.83 -10.32 -8.38
C SER A 245 -0.01 -9.36 -9.25
N THR A 246 0.66 -8.38 -8.66
CA THR A 246 1.62 -7.46 -9.32
C THR A 246 2.41 -8.14 -10.45
N GLY A 247 2.25 -7.62 -11.67
CA GLY A 247 2.94 -8.10 -12.88
C GLY A 247 2.31 -9.33 -13.55
N LYS A 248 1.14 -9.78 -13.11
CA LYS A 248 0.34 -10.81 -13.77
C LYS A 248 -1.11 -10.34 -13.88
N ILE A 249 -1.68 -10.49 -15.06
CA ILE A 249 -3.10 -10.24 -15.31
C ILE A 249 -3.81 -11.59 -15.33
N LEU A 250 -4.78 -11.77 -14.45
CA LEU A 250 -5.60 -12.97 -14.39
C LEU A 250 -7.07 -12.58 -14.33
N TRP A 251 -7.89 -13.19 -15.17
CA TRP A 251 -9.31 -12.87 -15.28
C TRP A 251 -10.17 -13.94 -14.62
N CYS A 252 -11.14 -13.50 -13.83
CA CYS A 252 -12.20 -14.33 -13.27
C CYS A 252 -13.56 -13.74 -13.66
N LEU A 253 -14.62 -14.55 -13.59
CA LEU A 253 -15.98 -14.00 -13.60
C LEU A 253 -16.38 -13.62 -12.19
N GLU A 254 -16.86 -12.40 -12.00
CA GLU A 254 -17.26 -11.89 -10.69
C GLU A 254 -18.29 -12.83 -10.05
N ARG A 255 -19.28 -13.31 -10.83
CA ARG A 255 -20.32 -14.22 -10.32
C ARG A 255 -19.83 -15.58 -9.82
N LEU A 256 -18.62 -16.00 -10.21
CA LEU A 256 -18.01 -17.27 -9.79
C LEU A 256 -17.09 -17.11 -8.59
N GLU A 257 -16.82 -15.88 -8.16
CA GLU A 257 -16.08 -15.64 -6.92
C GLU A 257 -16.89 -16.10 -5.69
N PRO A 258 -16.20 -16.61 -4.65
CA PRO A 258 -16.85 -16.89 -3.37
C PRO A 258 -17.59 -15.68 -2.82
N GLU A 259 -18.74 -15.91 -2.17
CA GLU A 259 -19.55 -14.83 -1.58
C GLU A 259 -18.73 -14.02 -0.57
N GLU A 260 -17.90 -14.68 0.24
CA GLU A 260 -17.05 -14.05 1.25
C GLU A 260 -15.87 -13.24 0.67
N VAL A 261 -15.63 -13.34 -0.63
CA VAL A 261 -14.63 -12.54 -1.36
C VAL A 261 -15.29 -11.31 -1.97
N ARG A 262 -16.52 -11.47 -2.47
CA ARG A 262 -17.33 -10.37 -3.02
C ARG A 262 -17.85 -9.44 -1.94
N ASP A 263 -18.41 -10.02 -0.88
CA ASP A 263 -19.03 -9.32 0.23
C ASP A 263 -18.31 -9.65 1.54
N VAL A 264 -18.00 -8.61 2.31
CA VAL A 264 -17.38 -8.78 3.62
C VAL A 264 -18.34 -9.50 4.55
N PRO A 265 -17.97 -10.69 5.10
CA PRO A 265 -18.82 -11.42 6.02
C PRO A 265 -19.18 -10.60 7.25
N GLU A 266 -20.43 -10.67 7.70
CA GLU A 266 -20.94 -9.87 8.82
C GLU A 266 -20.12 -10.07 10.12
N MET A 267 -19.60 -11.29 10.36
CA MET A 267 -18.75 -11.58 11.53
C MET A 267 -17.39 -10.87 11.52
N LEU A 268 -16.92 -10.37 10.36
CA LEU A 268 -15.69 -9.58 10.25
C LEU A 268 -15.95 -8.08 10.23
N ARG A 269 -17.22 -7.65 10.08
CA ARG A 269 -17.57 -6.23 10.04
C ARG A 269 -17.41 -5.61 11.43
N TYR A 270 -16.58 -4.57 11.50
CA TYR A 270 -16.40 -3.77 12.70
C TYR A 270 -16.90 -2.35 12.46
N THR A 271 -17.74 -1.86 13.37
CA THR A 271 -18.15 -0.46 13.42
C THR A 271 -17.19 0.31 14.32
N PRO A 272 -16.40 1.27 13.79
CA PRO A 272 -15.47 2.05 14.58
C PRO A 272 -16.16 2.76 15.75
N MET A 273 -15.50 2.74 16.90
CA MET A 273 -15.94 3.42 18.12
C MET A 273 -14.99 4.58 18.42
N ASP A 274 -15.50 5.63 19.06
CA ASP A 274 -14.64 6.71 19.57
C ASP A 274 -13.64 6.15 20.58
N LEU A 275 -12.36 6.27 20.25
CA LEU A 275 -11.25 5.74 21.04
C LEU A 275 -10.26 6.87 21.35
N ASP A 276 -10.13 7.19 22.63
CA ASP A 276 -9.03 8.02 23.11
C ASP A 276 -7.82 7.13 23.44
N ARG A 277 -6.87 7.03 22.50
CA ARG A 277 -5.66 6.21 22.67
C ARG A 277 -4.77 6.68 23.84
N SER A 278 -4.93 7.92 24.34
CA SER A 278 -4.17 8.41 25.50
C SER A 278 -4.54 7.70 26.81
N THR A 279 -5.68 7.01 26.83
CA THR A 279 -6.14 6.20 27.98
C THR A 279 -5.41 4.87 28.12
N LEU A 280 -4.72 4.41 27.07
CA LEU A 280 -4.08 3.10 27.05
C LEU A 280 -2.71 3.15 27.73
N THR A 281 -2.45 2.20 28.63
CA THR A 281 -1.14 2.04 29.27
C THR A 281 -0.12 1.40 28.31
N GLU A 282 1.17 1.51 28.62
CA GLU A 282 2.23 0.85 27.85
C GLU A 282 2.02 -0.68 27.77
N GLU A 283 1.58 -1.30 28.87
CA GLU A 283 1.26 -2.75 28.90
C GLU A 283 0.10 -3.10 27.97
N MET A 284 -0.93 -2.25 27.87
CA MET A 284 -2.06 -2.44 26.97
C MET A 284 -1.66 -2.29 25.51
N LEU A 285 -0.83 -1.30 25.18
CA LEU A 285 -0.29 -1.10 23.84
C LEU A 285 0.61 -2.27 23.42
N ALA A 286 1.44 -2.78 24.34
CA ALA A 286 2.25 -3.96 24.11
C ALA A 286 1.38 -5.21 23.89
N LEU A 287 0.28 -5.36 24.62
CA LEU A 287 -0.67 -6.45 24.40
C LEU A 287 -1.42 -6.30 23.07
N GLU A 288 -1.88 -5.11 22.69
CA GLU A 288 -2.50 -4.82 21.38
C GLU A 288 -1.57 -5.26 20.24
N ALA A 289 -0.30 -4.83 20.30
CA ALA A 289 0.72 -5.21 19.32
C ALA A 289 1.01 -6.73 19.31
N LYS A 290 0.97 -7.39 20.48
CA LYS A 290 1.15 -8.85 20.57
C LYS A 290 -0.03 -9.62 19.98
N LEU A 291 -1.25 -9.13 20.18
CA LEU A 291 -2.48 -9.76 19.66
C LEU A 291 -2.55 -9.66 18.14
N ASP A 292 -1.98 -8.59 17.57
CA ASP A 292 -1.74 -8.47 16.13
C ASP A 292 -3.02 -8.69 15.31
N ASP A 293 -4.11 -8.08 15.79
CA ASP A 293 -5.43 -8.11 15.17
C ASP A 293 -5.46 -7.17 13.95
N GLU A 294 -6.07 -7.61 12.85
CA GLU A 294 -6.09 -6.93 11.55
C GLU A 294 -6.78 -5.56 11.55
N LEU A 295 -7.60 -5.27 12.55
CA LEU A 295 -8.25 -3.98 12.72
C LEU A 295 -7.47 -3.04 13.65
N SER A 296 -6.33 -3.48 14.19
CA SER A 296 -5.49 -2.70 15.09
C SER A 296 -4.58 -1.75 14.32
N LYS A 297 -4.52 -0.49 14.75
CA LYS A 297 -3.63 0.52 14.18
C LYS A 297 -2.31 0.52 14.94
N ILE A 298 -1.46 -0.46 14.64
CA ILE A 298 -0.15 -0.61 15.27
C ILE A 298 0.97 -0.16 14.32
N SER A 299 1.95 0.55 14.86
CA SER A 299 3.21 0.82 14.16
C SER A 299 4.09 -0.40 14.23
N VAL A 300 4.48 -0.96 13.09
CA VAL A 300 5.39 -2.11 13.01
C VAL A 300 6.80 -1.63 12.64
N GLU A 301 7.83 -2.39 13.05
CA GLU A 301 9.21 -2.15 12.64
C GLU A 301 9.35 -2.19 11.11
N GLU A 302 10.21 -1.35 10.54
CA GLU A 302 10.41 -1.23 9.08
C GLU A 302 10.96 -2.50 8.41
N ILE A 303 11.56 -3.42 9.18
CA ILE A 303 12.16 -4.64 8.64
C ILE A 303 11.11 -5.77 8.70
N PRO A 304 10.62 -6.27 7.56
CA PRO A 304 9.65 -7.34 7.55
C PRO A 304 10.25 -8.63 8.14
N ALA A 305 9.51 -9.25 9.06
CA ALA A 305 9.92 -10.51 9.66
C ALA A 305 9.96 -11.62 8.60
N LYS A 306 10.92 -12.56 8.72
CA LYS A 306 10.98 -13.73 7.81
C LYS A 306 9.84 -14.73 8.05
N THR A 307 9.32 -14.73 9.27
CA THR A 307 8.27 -15.62 9.75
C THR A 307 7.46 -14.88 10.81
N ALA A 308 6.16 -15.12 10.86
CA ALA A 308 5.31 -14.65 11.94
C ALA A 308 4.41 -15.78 12.46
N THR A 309 3.93 -15.64 13.70
CA THR A 309 2.97 -16.56 14.30
C THR A 309 1.74 -15.78 14.72
N ILE A 310 0.56 -16.26 14.30
CA ILE A 310 -0.74 -15.68 14.65
C ILE A 310 -1.52 -16.67 15.51
N SER A 311 -2.24 -16.15 16.50
CA SER A 311 -3.25 -16.89 17.24
C SER A 311 -4.60 -16.75 16.53
N LEU A 312 -5.18 -17.86 16.07
CA LEU A 312 -6.41 -17.87 15.29
C LEU A 312 -7.61 -17.32 16.09
N LEU A 313 -8.24 -16.24 15.63
CA LEU A 313 -9.44 -15.69 16.27
C LEU A 313 -10.71 -16.43 15.85
N TYR A 314 -11.77 -16.32 16.68
CA TYR A 314 -13.04 -17.00 16.41
C TYR A 314 -13.68 -16.65 15.05
N PRO A 315 -13.83 -15.36 14.66
CA PRO A 315 -14.45 -15.02 13.38
C PRO A 315 -13.72 -15.65 12.19
N HIS A 316 -12.38 -15.63 12.23
CA HIS A 316 -11.53 -16.24 11.21
C HIS A 316 -11.62 -17.77 11.18
N TRP A 317 -11.62 -18.41 12.35
CA TRP A 317 -11.85 -19.86 12.44
C TRP A 317 -13.22 -20.27 11.88
N ARG A 318 -14.26 -19.51 12.22
CA ARG A 318 -15.64 -19.83 11.83
C ARG A 318 -15.83 -19.71 10.32
N LEU A 319 -15.28 -18.65 9.72
CA LEU A 319 -15.38 -18.34 8.28
C LEU A 319 -14.31 -19.00 7.42
N GLY A 320 -13.29 -19.64 8.01
CA GLY A 320 -12.17 -20.17 7.24
C GLY A 320 -11.32 -19.08 6.59
N THR A 321 -11.22 -17.92 7.24
CA THR A 321 -10.40 -16.79 6.78
C THR A 321 -9.11 -16.68 7.60
N PHE A 322 -8.16 -15.89 7.12
CA PHE A 322 -6.90 -15.56 7.81
C PHE A 322 -6.76 -14.03 7.91
N PRO A 323 -6.43 -13.46 9.08
CA PRO A 323 -6.26 -12.03 9.23
C PRO A 323 -5.00 -11.54 8.52
N ILE A 324 -5.08 -10.37 7.88
CA ILE A 324 -3.92 -9.64 7.36
C ILE A 324 -3.64 -8.47 8.30
N SER A 325 -2.94 -8.75 9.39
CA SER A 325 -2.39 -7.73 10.28
C SER A 325 -1.20 -7.01 9.66
N GLU A 326 -0.83 -5.86 10.22
CA GLU A 326 0.32 -5.07 9.74
C GLU A 326 1.62 -5.89 9.70
N ARG A 327 1.83 -6.77 10.69
CA ARG A 327 3.02 -7.63 10.77
C ARG A 327 3.10 -8.68 9.67
N VAL A 328 1.95 -9.16 9.18
CA VAL A 328 1.89 -10.28 8.22
C VAL A 328 1.51 -9.86 6.81
N ARG A 329 1.10 -8.59 6.62
CA ARG A 329 0.76 -8.00 5.32
C ARG A 329 1.81 -8.23 4.26
N SER A 330 3.09 -8.09 4.61
CA SER A 330 4.20 -8.27 3.67
C SER A 330 4.32 -9.70 3.10
N PHE A 331 3.76 -10.72 3.75
CA PHE A 331 3.81 -12.10 3.24
C PHE A 331 2.86 -12.33 2.06
N PHE A 332 1.80 -11.54 1.95
CA PHE A 332 0.77 -11.70 0.94
C PHE A 332 1.12 -10.96 -0.35
N PRO A 333 0.66 -11.46 -1.52
CA PRO A 333 0.84 -10.74 -2.77
C PRO A 333 0.09 -9.41 -2.75
N SER A 334 0.66 -8.42 -3.44
CA SER A 334 0.02 -7.15 -3.75
C SER A 334 -0.50 -7.14 -5.19
N ALA A 335 -1.35 -6.16 -5.50
CA ALA A 335 -1.75 -5.80 -6.85
C ALA A 335 -1.86 -4.28 -6.95
N TYR A 336 -1.71 -3.78 -8.18
CA TYR A 336 -1.77 -2.34 -8.49
C TYR A 336 -3.21 -1.83 -8.35
N GLU A 337 -4.14 -2.45 -9.08
CA GLU A 337 -5.53 -1.99 -9.19
C GLU A 337 -6.51 -2.94 -8.49
N SER A 338 -6.24 -4.24 -8.49
CA SER A 338 -7.14 -5.30 -8.04
C SER A 338 -7.43 -5.21 -6.53
N PRO A 339 -8.69 -5.05 -6.11
CA PRO A 339 -9.07 -5.09 -4.69
C PRO A 339 -8.99 -6.51 -4.12
N ARG A 340 -9.06 -7.51 -4.99
CA ARG A 340 -9.06 -8.94 -4.69
C ARG A 340 -7.95 -9.62 -5.48
N ILE A 341 -7.23 -10.54 -4.84
CA ILE A 341 -6.08 -11.20 -5.47
C ILE A 341 -6.19 -12.70 -5.26
N ARG A 342 -6.21 -13.45 -6.36
CA ARG A 342 -6.13 -14.90 -6.36
C ARG A 342 -4.68 -15.33 -6.14
N PHE A 343 -4.46 -16.18 -5.14
CA PHE A 343 -3.13 -16.72 -4.86
C PHE A 343 -3.21 -18.12 -4.26
N THR A 344 -2.05 -18.70 -3.90
CA THR A 344 -1.98 -20.05 -3.38
C THR A 344 -1.33 -20.10 -2.00
N PHE A 345 -2.05 -20.67 -1.03
CA PHE A 345 -1.43 -21.16 0.19
C PHE A 345 -0.75 -22.50 -0.03
N VAL A 346 0.35 -22.73 0.67
CA VAL A 346 1.05 -24.01 0.71
C VAL A 346 1.16 -24.46 2.16
N ASP A 347 0.61 -25.63 2.48
CA ASP A 347 0.78 -26.24 3.81
C ASP A 347 2.27 -26.59 4.01
N GLY A 348 2.92 -25.94 4.97
CA GLY A 348 4.34 -26.14 5.27
C GLY A 348 4.68 -27.56 5.71
N ALA A 349 3.72 -28.33 6.22
CA ALA A 349 3.93 -29.71 6.64
C ALA A 349 3.77 -30.73 5.50
N SER A 350 2.75 -30.58 4.66
CA SER A 350 2.40 -31.55 3.61
C SER A 350 2.82 -31.13 2.19
N GLY A 351 3.05 -29.84 1.97
CA GLY A 351 3.23 -29.25 0.63
C GLY A 351 1.94 -29.12 -0.17
N LYS A 352 0.77 -29.43 0.42
CA LYS A 352 -0.55 -29.28 -0.23
C LYS A 352 -0.77 -27.83 -0.62
N LYS A 353 -1.04 -27.59 -1.90
CA LYS A 353 -1.45 -26.29 -2.43
C LYS A 353 -2.94 -26.09 -2.19
N MET A 354 -3.31 -24.91 -1.73
CA MET A 354 -4.68 -24.55 -1.39
C MET A 354 -4.99 -23.20 -2.03
N PRO A 355 -5.99 -23.14 -2.92
CA PRO A 355 -6.38 -21.89 -3.53
C PRO A 355 -6.95 -20.92 -2.49
N ALA A 356 -6.61 -19.65 -2.61
CA ALA A 356 -7.05 -18.61 -1.67
C ALA A 356 -7.19 -17.24 -2.34
N TRP A 357 -7.87 -16.36 -1.63
CA TRP A 357 -8.20 -15.00 -2.08
C TRP A 357 -7.78 -13.97 -1.04
N VAL A 358 -6.94 -13.01 -1.41
CA VAL A 358 -6.70 -11.81 -0.59
C VAL A 358 -7.83 -10.82 -0.85
N VAL A 359 -8.47 -10.32 0.20
CA VAL A 359 -9.42 -9.20 0.17
C VAL A 359 -8.73 -7.99 0.79
N LYS A 360 -8.09 -7.17 -0.05
CA LYS A 360 -7.13 -6.14 0.36
C LYS A 360 -7.79 -5.04 1.18
N GLU A 361 -8.96 -4.57 0.74
CA GLU A 361 -9.69 -3.47 1.37
C GLU A 361 -10.09 -3.77 2.83
N ASN A 362 -10.35 -5.05 3.13
CA ASN A 362 -10.83 -5.48 4.43
C ASN A 362 -9.82 -6.32 5.23
N SER A 363 -8.59 -6.44 4.72
CA SER A 363 -7.46 -7.03 5.45
C SER A 363 -7.68 -8.47 5.91
N TYR A 364 -8.25 -9.32 5.04
CA TYR A 364 -8.33 -10.76 5.30
C TYR A 364 -8.09 -11.60 4.05
N VAL A 365 -7.85 -12.89 4.27
CA VAL A 365 -7.76 -13.91 3.23
C VAL A 365 -8.86 -14.94 3.40
N TYR A 366 -9.46 -15.40 2.31
CA TYR A 366 -10.42 -16.50 2.28
C TYR A 366 -9.83 -17.79 1.69
N GLY A 367 -10.26 -18.95 2.18
CA GLY A 367 -9.92 -20.27 1.61
C GLY A 367 -9.26 -21.29 2.56
N LEU A 368 -9.41 -21.15 3.88
CA LEU A 368 -8.78 -22.02 4.88
C LEU A 368 -9.75 -22.88 5.71
N LYS A 369 -11.04 -22.87 5.39
CA LYS A 369 -12.06 -23.58 6.19
C LYS A 369 -11.74 -25.07 6.34
N GLU A 370 -11.56 -25.76 5.21
CA GLU A 370 -11.28 -27.20 5.17
C GLU A 370 -9.91 -27.50 5.80
N TRP A 371 -8.94 -26.60 5.66
CA TRP A 371 -7.63 -26.77 6.25
C TRP A 371 -7.67 -26.69 7.78
N TYR A 372 -8.44 -25.75 8.35
CA TYR A 372 -8.66 -25.67 9.80
C TYR A 372 -9.31 -26.94 10.36
N GLU A 373 -10.32 -27.47 9.65
CA GLU A 373 -11.00 -28.71 10.02
C GLU A 373 -10.08 -29.92 9.93
N GLU A 374 -9.31 -30.05 8.84
CA GLU A 374 -8.34 -31.14 8.62
C GLU A 374 -7.28 -31.17 9.73
N LYS A 375 -6.77 -30.00 10.15
CA LYS A 375 -5.78 -29.89 11.23
C LYS A 375 -6.39 -29.93 12.64
N GLY A 376 -7.72 -29.91 12.75
CA GLY A 376 -8.45 -29.89 14.01
C GLY A 376 -8.10 -28.67 14.86
N LEU A 377 -8.02 -27.49 14.23
CA LEU A 377 -7.73 -26.22 14.91
C LEU A 377 -8.97 -25.69 15.63
N LEU A 378 -8.70 -24.93 16.68
CA LEU A 378 -9.68 -24.18 17.47
C LEU A 378 -9.28 -22.69 17.52
N PRO A 379 -10.21 -21.78 17.85
CA PRO A 379 -9.84 -20.42 18.23
C PRO A 379 -8.75 -20.46 19.31
N GLY A 380 -7.69 -19.68 19.14
CA GLY A 380 -6.47 -19.67 19.94
C GLY A 380 -5.33 -20.53 19.41
N SER A 381 -5.55 -21.37 18.39
CA SER A 381 -4.49 -22.19 17.79
C SER A 381 -3.42 -21.34 17.10
N LEU A 382 -2.16 -21.76 17.18
CA LEU A 382 -1.04 -21.04 16.59
C LEU A 382 -0.74 -21.49 15.16
N ILE A 383 -0.66 -20.52 14.25
CA ILE A 383 -0.34 -20.72 12.83
C ILE A 383 0.88 -19.87 12.49
N ASP A 384 1.90 -20.52 11.95
CA ASP A 384 3.09 -19.86 11.42
C ASP A 384 2.88 -19.52 9.94
N ILE A 385 3.32 -18.32 9.54
CA ILE A 385 3.28 -17.82 8.17
C ILE A 385 4.67 -17.39 7.71
N ARG A 386 4.97 -17.63 6.44
CA ARG A 386 6.20 -17.19 5.76
C ARG A 386 6.01 -17.14 4.25
N HIS A 387 6.92 -16.44 3.56
CA HIS A 387 6.94 -16.42 2.09
C HIS A 387 7.09 -17.82 1.49
N GLY A 388 6.38 -18.05 0.39
CA GLY A 388 6.57 -19.22 -0.46
C GLY A 388 7.88 -19.19 -1.23
N LYS A 389 8.13 -20.28 -1.97
CA LYS A 389 9.31 -20.40 -2.84
C LYS A 389 9.09 -19.70 -4.18
N SER A 390 7.84 -19.57 -4.60
CA SER A 390 7.42 -18.97 -5.87
C SER A 390 6.66 -17.68 -5.61
N ALA A 391 6.69 -16.74 -6.55
CA ALA A 391 5.85 -15.55 -6.49
C ALA A 391 4.36 -15.94 -6.44
N GLY A 392 3.59 -15.30 -5.56
CA GLY A 392 2.17 -15.62 -5.34
C GLY A 392 1.90 -16.84 -4.45
N GLU A 393 2.93 -17.47 -3.88
CA GLU A 393 2.78 -18.54 -2.89
C GLU A 393 3.06 -18.03 -1.47
N VAL A 394 2.20 -18.41 -0.53
CA VAL A 394 2.38 -18.15 0.90
C VAL A 394 2.37 -19.47 1.66
N ILE A 395 3.38 -19.72 2.49
CA ILE A 395 3.43 -20.95 3.29
C ILE A 395 2.78 -20.67 4.64
N ILE A 396 1.80 -21.50 4.99
CA ILE A 396 1.20 -21.55 6.33
C ILE A 396 1.46 -22.90 6.98
N GLN A 397 1.64 -22.92 8.30
CA GLN A 397 1.88 -24.15 9.03
C GLN A 397 1.24 -24.06 10.42
N ALA A 398 0.24 -24.91 10.67
CA ALA A 398 -0.29 -25.08 12.02
C ALA A 398 0.75 -25.78 12.90
N GLN A 399 0.91 -25.31 14.14
CA GLN A 399 1.81 -25.92 15.12
C GLN A 399 1.22 -27.22 15.71
N THR A 400 0.94 -28.18 14.84
CA THR A 400 0.29 -29.45 15.19
C THR A 400 1.21 -30.36 16.00
N HIS A 401 0.62 -31.15 16.90
CA HIS A 401 1.31 -32.17 17.68
C HIS A 401 0.41 -33.40 17.85
N ARG A 402 0.96 -34.48 18.41
CA ARG A 402 0.17 -35.68 18.73
C ARG A 402 -0.99 -35.31 19.65
N SER A 403 -2.20 -35.73 19.31
CA SER A 403 -3.42 -35.42 20.06
C SER A 403 -3.27 -35.73 21.55
N LYS A 404 -3.56 -34.74 22.40
CA LYS A 404 -3.59 -34.89 23.87
C LYS A 404 -4.90 -34.33 24.41
N ARG A 405 -5.33 -34.81 25.57
CA ARG A 405 -6.46 -34.20 26.28
C ARG A 405 -5.94 -33.06 27.15
N ASP A 406 -6.46 -31.86 26.95
CA ASP A 406 -6.12 -30.69 27.74
C ASP A 406 -7.38 -30.03 28.31
N TRP A 407 -7.22 -29.30 29.40
CA TRP A 407 -8.31 -28.54 30.01
C TRP A 407 -8.35 -27.15 29.38
N VAL A 408 -9.40 -26.87 28.60
CA VAL A 408 -9.54 -25.60 27.91
C VAL A 408 -10.89 -24.95 28.21
N ARG A 409 -10.94 -23.62 28.09
CA ARG A 409 -12.18 -22.87 28.21
C ARG A 409 -13.14 -23.29 27.11
N THR A 410 -14.30 -23.77 27.50
CA THR A 410 -15.36 -24.25 26.62
C THR A 410 -16.52 -23.29 26.69
N VAL A 411 -16.97 -22.88 25.51
CA VAL A 411 -18.12 -22.00 25.34
C VAL A 411 -19.38 -22.84 25.25
N ILE A 412 -20.39 -22.48 26.02
CA ILE A 412 -21.72 -23.08 25.98
C ILE A 412 -22.70 -21.94 25.70
N ALA A 413 -23.22 -21.89 24.49
CA ALA A 413 -24.21 -20.90 24.08
C ALA A 413 -25.63 -21.33 24.52
N GLY A 414 -26.32 -20.44 25.22
CA GLY A 414 -27.72 -20.60 25.59
C GLY A 414 -28.66 -20.24 24.45
N THR A 415 -29.89 -20.73 24.50
CA THR A 415 -30.93 -20.41 23.50
C THR A 415 -31.37 -18.94 23.51
N ASP A 416 -31.04 -18.20 24.57
CA ASP A 416 -31.29 -16.78 24.75
C ASP A 416 -30.15 -15.87 24.25
N GLY A 417 -29.09 -16.47 23.68
CA GLY A 417 -27.89 -15.78 23.22
C GLY A 417 -26.88 -15.46 24.32
N GLY A 418 -27.11 -15.91 25.56
CA GLY A 418 -26.12 -15.84 26.63
C GLY A 418 -24.98 -16.83 26.41
N LEU A 419 -23.77 -16.47 26.84
CA LEU A 419 -22.63 -17.39 26.84
C LEU A 419 -22.30 -17.82 28.26
N VAL A 420 -22.09 -19.11 28.46
CA VAL A 420 -21.53 -19.66 29.70
C VAL A 420 -20.17 -20.28 29.39
N PHE A 421 -19.20 -20.07 30.27
CA PHE A 421 -17.88 -20.67 30.13
C PHE A 421 -17.66 -21.75 31.19
N ALA A 422 -17.04 -22.86 30.77
CA ALA A 422 -16.62 -23.94 31.66
C ALA A 422 -15.25 -24.47 31.25
N THR A 423 -14.44 -24.92 32.20
CA THR A 423 -13.17 -25.59 31.89
C THR A 423 -13.41 -27.08 31.74
N LEU A 424 -13.39 -27.58 30.49
CA LEU A 424 -13.64 -28.99 30.17
C LEU A 424 -12.44 -29.60 29.44
N LYS A 425 -12.35 -30.94 29.49
CA LYS A 425 -11.31 -31.67 28.77
C LYS A 425 -11.68 -31.84 27.30
N HIS A 426 -10.84 -31.33 26.41
CA HIS A 426 -10.96 -31.50 24.96
C HIS A 426 -9.74 -32.19 24.37
N VAL A 427 -9.91 -32.81 23.21
CA VAL A 427 -8.79 -33.33 22.43
C VAL A 427 -8.18 -32.17 21.65
N ILE A 428 -6.92 -31.87 21.91
CA ILE A 428 -6.18 -30.78 21.27
C ILE A 428 -5.11 -31.34 20.35
N ASN A 429 -5.03 -30.79 19.14
CA ASN A 429 -4.15 -31.25 18.06
C ASN A 429 -3.06 -30.25 17.68
N ALA A 430 -3.10 -29.02 18.21
CA ALA A 430 -2.12 -27.97 17.90
C ALA A 430 -1.78 -27.15 19.14
N ASN A 431 -0.60 -26.54 19.14
CA ASN A 431 -0.24 -25.52 20.12
C ASN A 431 -1.22 -24.35 20.02
N PHE A 432 -1.48 -23.72 21.17
CA PHE A 432 -2.42 -22.62 21.30
C PHE A 432 -1.91 -21.58 22.30
N ASP A 433 -2.44 -20.37 22.24
CA ASP A 433 -2.29 -19.37 23.29
C ASP A 433 -3.32 -19.66 24.41
N ASP A 434 -2.83 -19.90 25.63
CA ASP A 434 -3.63 -20.27 26.81
C ASP A 434 -4.74 -19.24 27.14
N ARG A 435 -4.49 -17.95 26.84
CA ARG A 435 -5.42 -16.86 27.07
C ARG A 435 -6.35 -16.63 25.88
N MET A 436 -6.08 -17.19 24.71
CA MET A 436 -6.96 -17.09 23.53
C MET A 436 -7.81 -18.34 23.27
N ILE A 437 -7.39 -19.51 23.77
CA ILE A 437 -8.01 -20.80 23.46
C ILE A 437 -9.47 -20.87 23.91
N LEU A 438 -10.35 -21.21 22.97
CA LEU A 438 -11.78 -21.44 23.20
C LEU A 438 -12.22 -22.71 22.44
N ALA A 439 -12.73 -23.70 23.18
CA ALA A 439 -13.41 -24.84 22.59
C ALA A 439 -14.88 -24.50 22.35
N ILE A 440 -15.36 -24.75 21.14
CA ILE A 440 -16.73 -24.47 20.70
C ILE A 440 -17.35 -25.79 20.21
N PRO A 441 -17.98 -26.58 21.11
CA PRO A 441 -18.51 -27.89 20.76
C PRO A 441 -19.73 -27.83 19.83
N ASP A 442 -20.46 -26.72 19.86
CA ASP A 442 -21.66 -26.47 19.07
C ASP A 442 -21.53 -25.11 18.35
N PRO A 443 -20.94 -25.10 17.14
CA PRO A 443 -20.78 -23.87 16.36
C PRO A 443 -22.12 -23.24 15.96
N GLU A 444 -23.17 -24.04 15.71
CA GLU A 444 -24.49 -23.53 15.31
C GLU A 444 -25.16 -22.78 16.46
N ALA A 445 -25.08 -23.30 17.68
CA ALA A 445 -25.57 -22.59 18.87
C ALA A 445 -24.79 -21.28 19.10
N GLN A 446 -23.48 -21.28 18.84
CA GLN A 446 -22.66 -20.07 18.94
C GLN A 446 -23.04 -19.03 17.88
N ASP A 447 -23.31 -19.44 16.63
CA ASP A 447 -23.75 -18.54 15.57
C ASP A 447 -25.09 -17.87 15.92
N ASN A 448 -26.04 -18.62 16.49
CA ASN A 448 -27.31 -18.06 16.96
C ASN A 448 -27.08 -17.04 18.10
N ALA A 449 -26.17 -17.32 19.03
CA ALA A 449 -25.83 -16.36 20.09
C ALA A 449 -25.20 -15.08 19.51
N TRP A 450 -24.33 -15.21 18.51
CA TRP A 450 -23.79 -14.07 17.78
C TRP A 450 -24.90 -13.26 17.08
N GLU A 451 -25.81 -13.90 16.36
CA GLU A 451 -26.93 -13.22 15.67
C GLU A 451 -27.82 -12.45 16.64
N ILE A 452 -28.16 -13.04 17.78
CA ILE A 452 -28.97 -12.38 18.83
C ILE A 452 -28.22 -11.16 19.37
N ALA A 453 -26.91 -11.27 19.58
CA ALA A 453 -26.08 -10.15 20.03
C ALA A 453 -26.02 -9.01 19.00
N GLN A 454 -25.95 -9.33 17.69
CA GLN A 454 -25.97 -8.31 16.64
C GLN A 454 -27.31 -7.59 16.52
N LYS A 455 -28.43 -8.31 16.67
CA LYS A 455 -29.79 -7.74 16.65
C LYS A 455 -30.12 -6.94 17.92
N SER A 456 -29.31 -7.08 18.96
CA SER A 456 -29.54 -6.41 20.23
C SER A 456 -29.13 -4.93 20.18
N GLU A 457 -29.99 -4.04 20.67
CA GLU A 457 -29.64 -2.63 20.92
C GLU A 457 -28.72 -2.45 22.15
N LYS A 458 -28.24 -3.54 22.76
CA LYS A 458 -27.34 -3.50 23.90
C LYS A 458 -26.07 -2.73 23.54
N GLN A 459 -25.70 -1.79 24.40
CA GLN A 459 -24.46 -1.06 24.28
C GLN A 459 -23.27 -2.00 24.42
N PHE A 460 -22.15 -1.66 23.76
CA PHE A 460 -20.91 -2.43 23.82
C PHE A 460 -20.47 -2.72 25.26
N ASP A 461 -20.60 -1.73 26.14
CA ASP A 461 -20.32 -1.82 27.58
C ASP A 461 -21.08 -2.97 28.27
N THR A 462 -22.38 -3.10 28.00
CA THR A 462 -23.22 -4.16 28.58
C THR A 462 -22.79 -5.55 28.12
N ILE A 463 -22.39 -5.69 26.85
CA ILE A 463 -21.92 -6.97 26.30
C ILE A 463 -20.59 -7.36 26.96
N VAL A 464 -19.63 -6.44 27.00
CA VAL A 464 -18.32 -6.67 27.62
C VAL A 464 -18.49 -7.09 29.08
N ARG A 465 -19.31 -6.35 29.82
CA ARG A 465 -19.57 -6.63 31.23
C ARG A 465 -20.20 -8.02 31.44
N SER A 466 -21.19 -8.38 30.62
CA SER A 466 -21.84 -9.70 30.69
C SER A 466 -20.86 -10.84 30.41
N VAL A 467 -19.98 -10.68 29.41
CA VAL A 467 -18.94 -11.68 29.11
C VAL A 467 -17.93 -11.77 30.25
N MET A 468 -17.50 -10.63 30.81
CA MET A 468 -16.59 -10.60 31.95
C MET A 468 -17.19 -11.27 33.18
N GLN A 469 -18.47 -11.00 33.50
CA GLN A 469 -19.20 -11.66 34.59
C GLN A 469 -19.14 -13.19 34.49
N GLU A 470 -19.37 -13.74 33.30
CA GLU A 470 -19.32 -15.18 33.08
C GLU A 470 -17.90 -15.74 33.18
N LEU A 471 -16.89 -14.99 32.72
CA LEU A 471 -15.48 -15.37 32.86
C LEU A 471 -15.01 -15.34 34.32
N THR A 472 -15.51 -14.44 35.17
CA THR A 472 -15.12 -14.40 36.60
C THR A 472 -15.40 -15.73 37.31
N LYS A 473 -16.44 -16.48 36.89
CA LYS A 473 -16.85 -17.76 37.48
C LYS A 473 -15.82 -18.87 37.30
N LEU A 474 -14.90 -18.73 36.34
CA LEU A 474 -13.82 -19.70 36.09
C LEU A 474 -12.65 -19.54 37.06
N ASN A 475 -12.51 -18.37 37.69
CA ASN A 475 -11.40 -18.06 38.58
C ASN A 475 -11.91 -17.83 40.00
N SER A 476 -11.37 -18.57 40.98
CA SER A 476 -11.73 -18.40 42.40
C SER A 476 -11.51 -16.99 42.96
N GLN A 477 -10.60 -16.20 42.39
CA GLN A 477 -10.37 -14.81 42.76
C GLN A 477 -11.26 -13.82 42.00
N GLY A 478 -12.04 -14.29 41.01
CA GLY A 478 -12.89 -13.44 40.19
C GLY A 478 -12.13 -12.43 39.32
N HIS A 479 -10.85 -12.69 39.02
CA HIS A 479 -10.03 -11.86 38.13
C HIS A 479 -10.04 -12.43 36.71
N VAL A 480 -10.14 -11.54 35.71
CA VAL A 480 -10.15 -11.88 34.29
C VAL A 480 -9.04 -11.10 33.59
N HIS A 481 -8.23 -11.76 32.77
CA HIS A 481 -7.19 -11.07 32.01
C HIS A 481 -7.77 -10.39 30.76
N ALA A 482 -7.28 -9.21 30.38
CA ALA A 482 -7.77 -8.46 29.23
C ALA A 482 -7.75 -9.26 27.91
N GLN A 483 -6.68 -10.03 27.67
CA GLN A 483 -6.56 -10.94 26.52
C GLN A 483 -7.65 -12.03 26.49
N GLU A 484 -8.00 -12.59 27.65
CA GLU A 484 -9.02 -13.64 27.77
C GLU A 484 -10.41 -13.09 27.46
N LEU A 485 -10.70 -11.89 27.95
CA LEU A 485 -11.93 -11.17 27.68
C LEU A 485 -12.02 -10.77 26.21
N TYR A 486 -10.92 -10.33 25.60
CA TYR A 486 -10.86 -10.00 24.17
C TYR A 486 -11.21 -11.21 23.28
N SER A 487 -10.63 -12.39 23.55
CA SER A 487 -10.97 -13.60 22.78
C SER A 487 -12.45 -13.98 22.94
N ALA A 488 -12.96 -13.95 24.16
CA ALA A 488 -14.35 -14.27 24.46
C ALA A 488 -15.35 -13.26 23.89
N LEU A 489 -15.02 -11.96 23.87
CA LEU A 489 -15.87 -10.92 23.31
C LEU A 489 -16.07 -11.08 21.80
N ASN A 490 -15.00 -11.46 21.08
CA ASN A 490 -15.05 -11.68 19.63
C ASN A 490 -15.88 -12.91 19.22
N LEU A 491 -16.40 -13.70 20.18
CA LEU A 491 -17.46 -14.69 19.95
C LEU A 491 -18.82 -14.06 19.61
N LEU A 492 -19.09 -12.86 20.16
CA LEU A 492 -20.39 -12.17 20.04
C LEU A 492 -20.30 -10.91 19.19
N LYS A 493 -19.20 -10.16 19.30
CA LYS A 493 -19.05 -8.87 18.64
C LYS A 493 -17.60 -8.63 18.23
N ARG A 494 -17.38 -8.51 16.92
CA ARG A 494 -16.07 -8.18 16.35
C ARG A 494 -15.60 -6.82 16.87
N CYS A 495 -14.41 -6.79 17.48
CA CYS A 495 -13.79 -5.57 17.97
C CYS A 495 -12.28 -5.78 18.10
N PRO A 496 -11.44 -4.81 17.65
CA PRO A 496 -10.02 -4.83 17.96
C PRO A 496 -9.76 -4.67 19.48
N PRO A 497 -8.53 -4.93 19.97
CA PRO A 497 -8.23 -4.89 21.40
C PRO A 497 -8.39 -3.50 22.05
N ALA A 498 -8.00 -2.42 21.37
CA ALA A 498 -7.90 -1.09 21.97
C ALA A 498 -9.22 -0.51 22.53
N PRO A 499 -10.37 -0.57 21.81
CA PRO A 499 -11.66 -0.13 22.37
C PRO A 499 -12.06 -0.87 23.65
N LEU A 500 -11.79 -2.18 23.72
CA LEU A 500 -12.03 -2.96 24.93
C LEU A 500 -11.11 -2.49 26.07
N PHE A 501 -9.83 -2.29 25.81
CA PHE A 501 -8.88 -1.86 26.84
C PHE A 501 -9.21 -0.46 27.38
N SER A 502 -9.55 0.48 26.50
CA SER A 502 -9.98 1.82 26.89
C SER A 502 -11.25 1.77 27.75
N LEU A 503 -12.21 0.92 27.39
CA LEU A 503 -13.42 0.71 28.19
C LEU A 503 -13.08 0.21 29.60
N LEU A 504 -12.21 -0.80 29.72
CA LEU A 504 -11.80 -1.36 31.01
C LEU A 504 -11.09 -0.34 31.92
N VAL A 505 -10.40 0.65 31.36
CA VAL A 505 -9.73 1.71 32.13
C VAL A 505 -10.70 2.83 32.53
N THR A 506 -11.68 3.12 31.69
CA THR A 506 -12.56 4.28 31.87
C THR A 506 -13.81 3.98 32.68
N ARG A 507 -14.19 2.70 32.82
CA ARG A 507 -15.42 2.30 33.50
C ARG A 507 -15.19 1.93 34.97
N PRO A 508 -16.02 2.45 35.90
CA PRO A 508 -15.83 2.22 37.34
C PRO A 508 -16.15 0.78 37.77
N TRP A 509 -16.90 0.02 36.95
CA TRP A 509 -17.20 -1.39 37.23
C TRP A 509 -16.02 -2.33 36.94
N ALA A 510 -14.96 -1.87 36.27
CA ALA A 510 -13.75 -2.63 35.98
C ALA A 510 -12.59 -2.12 36.85
N GLU A 511 -12.19 -2.89 37.86
CA GLU A 511 -11.07 -2.56 38.73
C GLU A 511 -9.79 -3.25 38.26
N HIS A 512 -8.75 -2.50 37.91
CA HIS A 512 -7.46 -3.06 37.51
C HIS A 512 -6.68 -3.60 38.73
N VAL A 513 -6.31 -4.88 38.69
CA VAL A 513 -5.62 -5.58 39.80
C VAL A 513 -4.15 -5.95 39.49
N GLY A 514 -3.62 -5.48 38.35
CA GLY A 514 -2.22 -5.67 37.92
C GLY A 514 -2.04 -6.74 36.82
N ASP A 515 -0.94 -6.65 36.06
CA ASP A 515 -0.63 -7.54 34.91
C ASP A 515 -1.82 -7.71 33.94
N LEU A 516 -2.52 -6.59 33.66
CA LEU A 516 -3.71 -6.53 32.81
C LEU A 516 -4.88 -7.43 33.26
N TYR A 517 -4.91 -7.83 34.54
CA TYR A 517 -6.07 -8.45 35.16
C TYR A 517 -7.05 -7.39 35.68
N PHE A 518 -8.34 -7.70 35.54
CA PHE A 518 -9.44 -6.87 36.00
C PHE A 518 -10.39 -7.67 36.88
N HIS A 519 -10.90 -7.00 37.92
CA HIS A 519 -11.96 -7.49 38.78
C HIS A 519 -13.25 -6.72 38.49
N LEU A 520 -14.38 -7.41 38.58
CA LEU A 520 -15.69 -6.80 38.37
C LEU A 520 -16.19 -6.22 39.71
N ASN A 521 -16.35 -4.90 39.79
CA ASN A 521 -16.87 -4.23 40.98
C ASN A 521 -18.39 -4.05 40.89
N ASP A 522 -19.13 -4.95 41.53
CA ASP A 522 -20.61 -4.91 41.54
C ASP A 522 -21.18 -3.68 42.29
N GLU A 523 -20.47 -3.12 43.28
CA GLU A 523 -20.95 -1.98 44.07
C GLU A 523 -20.99 -0.66 43.28
N ALA A 524 -20.12 -0.49 42.29
CA ALA A 524 -20.12 0.67 41.40
C ALA A 524 -21.38 0.75 40.53
N THR A 525 -22.01 -0.41 40.27
CA THR A 525 -23.20 -0.55 39.41
C THR A 525 -24.44 0.09 39.99
N ILE A 526 -24.64 -0.03 41.30
CA ILE A 526 -25.86 0.43 41.98
C ILE A 526 -25.97 1.96 41.94
N LYS A 527 -24.87 2.68 41.65
CA LYS A 527 -24.85 4.14 41.57
C LYS A 527 -25.09 4.71 40.17
N GLU A 528 -24.93 3.91 39.10
CA GLU A 528 -25.18 4.37 37.72
C GLU A 528 -26.63 4.09 37.25
N GLU A 529 -27.33 3.15 37.88
CA GLU A 529 -28.75 2.84 37.59
C GLU A 529 -29.78 3.65 38.41
N VAL A 530 -29.33 4.60 39.24
CA VAL A 530 -30.18 5.47 40.11
C VAL A 530 -30.25 6.90 39.62
#